data_AF-A0A2V9BHU5-F1
#
_entry.id   AF-A0A2V9BHU5-F1
#
_cell.length_a   1.000
_cell.length_b   1.000
_cell.length_c   1.000
_cell.angle_alpha   90.00
_cell.angle_beta   90.00
_cell.angle_gamma   90.00
#
_symmetry.space_group_name_H-M   'P 1'
#
loop_
_entity.id
_entity.type
_entity.pdbx_description
1 polymer ?
#
loop_
_entity_poly.entity_id
_entity_poly.type
_entity_poly.pdbx_seq_one_letter_code
_entity_poly.pdbx_strand_id
1 'polypeptide(L)'
;MSTNGHIAVPPILLTIAGFDPSCGAGTAADLKTFAAYGCYGVAAITSLTVQNTQGVEAVHNMSSAELREQLDILAKDCEIAAVKIGMLGNRGNAVVVGEFLDAHKFTIVVHDPVMKSSSGTELLDASGVKYVATELLKRASVFTPN
;
A
#
# COMPACT_ATOMS: atom_id res chain seq x y z
N MET A 1 6.89 39.23 19.44
CA MET A 1 5.86 38.17 19.32
C MET A 1 5.22 38.31 17.94
N SER A 2 5.59 37.42 17.01
CA SER A 2 4.79 37.15 15.82
C SER A 2 5.13 35.72 15.40
N THR A 3 4.37 34.76 15.90
CA THR A 3 4.39 33.38 15.41
C THR A 3 3.61 33.38 14.10
N ASN A 4 4.29 33.63 12.99
CA ASN A 4 3.76 33.29 11.67
C ASN A 4 3.64 31.77 11.63
N GLY A 5 2.48 31.27 12.07
CA GLY A 5 2.10 29.87 11.98
C GLY A 5 1.88 29.50 10.52
N HIS A 6 2.98 29.24 9.80
CA HIS A 6 2.90 28.38 8.64
C HIS A 6 2.40 27.03 9.15
N ILE A 7 1.13 26.72 8.90
CA ILE A 7 0.66 25.34 8.98
C ILE A 7 1.51 24.60 7.96
N ALA A 8 2.48 23.84 8.44
CA ALA A 8 3.28 22.98 7.58
C ALA A 8 2.32 22.06 6.85
N VAL A 9 2.41 22.03 5.51
CA VAL A 9 1.60 21.12 4.70
C VAL A 9 1.94 19.71 5.18
N PRO A 10 0.95 18.91 5.64
CA PRO A 10 1.23 17.58 6.15
C PRO A 10 1.84 16.72 5.04
N PRO A 11 2.87 15.90 5.34
CA PRO A 11 3.48 15.04 4.32
C PRO A 11 2.43 14.06 3.77
N ILE A 12 2.45 13.87 2.45
CA ILE A 12 1.54 12.95 1.76
C ILE A 12 2.16 11.55 1.75
N LEU A 13 1.47 10.58 2.33
CA LEU A 13 1.91 9.18 2.37
C LEU A 13 0.98 8.32 1.52
N LEU A 14 1.56 7.51 0.66
CA LEU A 14 0.82 6.55 -0.18
C LEU A 14 0.79 5.19 0.50
N THR A 15 -0.41 4.61 0.67
CA THR A 15 -0.56 3.17 0.91
C THR A 15 -0.94 2.45 -0.38
N ILE A 16 -0.29 1.32 -0.64
CA ILE A 16 -0.62 0.38 -1.70
C ILE A 16 -0.99 -0.95 -1.04
N ALA A 17 -2.29 -1.22 -0.87
CA ALA A 17 -2.77 -2.39 -0.16
C ALA A 17 -4.21 -2.76 -0.54
N GLY A 18 -4.71 -3.88 0.00
CA GLY A 18 -6.12 -4.23 -0.08
C GLY A 18 -7.00 -3.36 0.81
N PHE A 19 -8.28 -3.23 0.48
CA PHE A 19 -9.28 -2.57 1.30
C PHE A 19 -10.04 -3.58 2.16
N ASP A 20 -10.00 -3.36 3.48
CA ASP A 20 -10.80 -4.05 4.49
C ASP A 20 -12.02 -3.19 4.87
N PRO A 21 -13.27 -3.61 4.56
CA PRO A 21 -14.47 -2.87 4.93
C PRO A 21 -14.70 -2.74 6.44
N SER A 22 -14.13 -3.60 7.28
CA SER A 22 -14.17 -3.44 8.74
C SER A 22 -13.19 -2.38 9.25
N CYS A 23 -12.30 -1.91 8.38
CA CYS A 23 -11.30 -0.88 8.63
C CYS A 23 -10.34 -1.21 9.78
N GLY A 24 -10.10 -2.49 10.05
CA GLY A 24 -9.12 -2.99 11.03
C GLY A 24 -7.75 -3.30 10.41
N ALA A 25 -7.70 -3.53 9.09
CA ALA A 25 -6.50 -3.79 8.32
C ALA A 25 -6.47 -2.99 6.99
N GLY A 26 -5.51 -3.31 6.13
CA GLY A 26 -5.44 -2.80 4.76
C GLY A 26 -5.25 -1.28 4.69
N THR A 27 -5.64 -0.70 3.55
CA THR A 27 -5.52 0.74 3.31
C THR A 27 -6.25 1.57 4.36
N ALA A 28 -7.40 1.13 4.86
CA ALA A 28 -8.15 1.86 5.88
C ALA A 28 -7.38 1.96 7.21
N ALA A 29 -6.71 0.89 7.65
CA ALA A 29 -5.85 0.95 8.83
C ALA A 29 -4.63 1.85 8.58
N ASP A 30 -3.99 1.74 7.41
CA ASP A 30 -2.86 2.57 7.04
C ASP A 30 -3.21 4.07 7.06
N LEU A 31 -4.33 4.46 6.45
CA LEU A 31 -4.79 5.85 6.40
C LEU A 31 -5.12 6.40 7.80
N LYS A 32 -5.73 5.59 8.67
CA LYS A 32 -5.96 5.96 10.08
C LYS A 32 -4.65 6.19 10.81
N THR A 33 -3.65 5.33 10.59
CA THR A 33 -2.32 5.49 11.16
C THR A 33 -1.67 6.77 10.64
N PHE A 34 -1.67 7.02 9.33
CA PHE A 34 -1.10 8.24 8.75
C PHE A 34 -1.73 9.49 9.37
N ALA A 35 -3.06 9.53 9.47
CA ALA A 35 -3.77 10.65 10.08
C ALA A 35 -3.42 10.84 11.57
N ALA A 36 -3.28 9.74 12.33
CA ALA A 36 -2.88 9.80 13.74
C ALA A 36 -1.47 10.38 13.96
N TYR A 37 -0.60 10.27 12.95
CA TYR A 37 0.74 10.86 12.95
C TYR A 37 0.82 12.21 12.19
N GLY A 38 -0.31 12.87 11.94
CA GLY A 38 -0.35 14.20 11.32
C GLY A 38 0.04 14.22 9.84
N CYS A 39 -0.06 13.08 9.16
CA CYS A 39 0.22 12.95 7.73
C CYS A 39 -1.09 12.89 6.93
N TYR A 40 -1.05 13.27 5.66
CA TYR A 40 -2.17 13.09 4.74
C TYR A 40 -2.01 11.78 3.98
N GLY A 41 -2.99 10.89 4.06
CA GLY A 41 -2.93 9.59 3.42
C GLY A 41 -3.64 9.56 2.07
N VAL A 42 -2.99 9.00 1.05
CA VAL A 42 -3.60 8.60 -0.22
C VAL A 42 -3.46 7.09 -0.40
N ALA A 43 -4.35 6.49 -1.19
CA ALA A 43 -4.40 5.03 -1.31
C ALA A 43 -4.56 4.57 -2.76
N ALA A 44 -3.78 3.56 -3.13
CA ALA A 44 -3.99 2.75 -4.32
C ALA A 44 -4.43 1.35 -3.88
N ILE A 45 -5.62 0.93 -4.32
CA ILE A 45 -6.25 -0.31 -3.88
C ILE A 45 -5.81 -1.46 -4.78
N THR A 46 -5.25 -2.51 -4.18
CA THR A 46 -4.82 -3.72 -4.89
C THR A 46 -5.92 -4.77 -4.98
N SER A 47 -6.78 -4.83 -3.96
CA SER A 47 -7.94 -5.71 -3.92
C SER A 47 -9.02 -5.15 -2.99
N LEU A 48 -10.27 -5.48 -3.29
CA LEU A 48 -11.39 -5.33 -2.37
C LEU A 48 -11.61 -6.67 -1.68
N THR A 49 -11.76 -6.66 -0.36
CA THR A 49 -12.10 -7.86 0.39
C THR A 49 -13.55 -7.83 0.84
N VAL A 50 -14.19 -8.99 0.82
CA VAL A 50 -15.41 -9.23 1.59
C VAL A 50 -14.94 -9.88 2.89
N GLN A 51 -14.73 -9.08 3.91
CA GLN A 51 -14.23 -9.54 5.21
C GLN A 51 -14.91 -8.80 6.36
N ASN A 52 -14.78 -9.36 7.56
CA ASN A 52 -15.17 -8.74 8.83
C ASN A 52 -14.13 -9.10 9.90
N THR A 53 -14.39 -8.76 11.17
CA THR A 53 -13.46 -9.02 12.28
C THR A 53 -13.20 -10.50 12.58
N GLN A 54 -13.96 -11.43 11.98
CA GLN A 54 -13.81 -12.88 12.15
C GLN A 54 -13.07 -13.54 10.99
N GLY A 55 -12.94 -12.91 9.84
CA GLY A 55 -12.24 -13.48 8.70
C GLY A 55 -12.61 -12.89 7.34
N VAL A 56 -12.02 -13.48 6.30
CA VAL A 56 -12.17 -13.10 4.89
C VAL A 56 -12.99 -14.15 4.15
N GLU A 57 -14.12 -13.73 3.59
CA GLU A 57 -15.04 -14.57 2.79
C GLU A 57 -14.67 -14.56 1.30
N ALA A 58 -14.25 -13.41 0.77
CA ALA A 58 -13.84 -13.28 -0.62
C ALA A 58 -12.78 -12.20 -0.83
N VAL A 59 -12.01 -12.34 -1.90
CA VAL A 59 -11.02 -11.37 -2.37
C VAL A 59 -11.27 -11.08 -3.85
N HIS A 60 -11.47 -9.80 -4.16
CA HIS A 60 -11.64 -9.28 -5.51
C HIS A 60 -10.43 -8.43 -5.86
N ASN A 61 -9.47 -9.02 -6.55
CA ASN A 61 -8.27 -8.31 -6.98
C ASN A 61 -8.60 -7.27 -8.06
N MET A 62 -8.04 -6.06 -7.91
CA MET A 62 -7.99 -5.10 -9.00
C MET A 62 -7.10 -5.65 -10.11
N SER A 63 -7.45 -5.33 -11.36
CA SER A 63 -6.54 -5.60 -12.46
C SER A 63 -5.28 -4.75 -12.31
N SER A 64 -4.16 -5.26 -12.81
CA SER A 64 -2.89 -4.52 -12.75
C SER A 64 -2.92 -3.22 -13.56
N ALA A 65 -3.77 -3.16 -14.60
CA ALA A 65 -4.01 -1.93 -15.36
C ALA A 65 -4.73 -0.87 -14.49
N GLU A 66 -5.80 -1.24 -13.78
CA GLU A 66 -6.51 -0.33 -12.87
C GLU A 66 -5.61 0.13 -11.71
N LEU A 67 -4.76 -0.76 -11.17
CA LEU A 67 -3.78 -0.36 -10.15
C LEU A 67 -2.76 0.64 -10.72
N ARG A 68 -2.28 0.42 -11.95
CA ARG A 68 -1.37 1.34 -12.63
C ARG A 68 -2.01 2.72 -12.82
N GLU A 69 -3.26 2.77 -13.29
CA GLU A 69 -3.99 4.03 -13.47
C GLU A 69 -4.15 4.81 -12.17
N GLN A 70 -4.48 4.13 -11.05
CA GLN A 70 -4.52 4.75 -9.73
C GLN A 70 -3.17 5.37 -9.34
N LEU A 71 -2.08 4.61 -9.48
CA LEU A 71 -0.74 5.06 -9.11
C LEU A 71 -0.27 6.24 -9.97
N ASP A 72 -0.50 6.19 -11.28
CA ASP A 72 -0.11 7.24 -12.22
C ASP A 72 -0.88 8.54 -11.95
N ILE A 73 -2.18 8.47 -11.64
CA ILE A 73 -2.99 9.65 -11.29
C ILE A 73 -2.52 10.25 -9.96
N LEU A 74 -2.29 9.43 -8.93
CA LEU A 74 -1.85 9.92 -7.63
C LEU A 74 -0.45 10.55 -7.69
N ALA A 75 0.50 9.93 -8.40
CA ALA A 75 1.85 10.48 -8.52
C ALA A 75 1.91 11.75 -9.38
N LYS A 76 0.95 11.95 -10.28
CA LYS A 76 0.82 13.19 -11.05
C LYS A 76 0.27 14.35 -10.21
N ASP A 77 -0.60 14.05 -9.24
CA ASP A 77 -1.31 15.05 -8.44
C ASP A 77 -0.60 15.37 -7.11
N CYS A 78 0.03 14.37 -6.49
CA CYS A 78 0.57 14.46 -5.13
C CYS A 78 2.10 14.37 -5.10
N GLU A 79 2.74 15.23 -4.29
CA GLU A 79 4.14 15.05 -3.88
C GLU A 79 4.22 14.00 -2.76
N ILE A 80 4.33 12.73 -3.16
CA ILE A 80 4.34 11.58 -2.23
C ILE A 80 5.69 11.50 -1.49
N ALA A 81 5.66 11.68 -0.17
CA ALA A 81 6.84 11.68 0.69
C ALA A 81 7.32 10.27 1.08
N ALA A 82 6.40 9.31 1.23
CA ALA A 82 6.74 7.91 1.45
C ALA A 82 5.66 6.95 0.94
N VAL A 83 6.06 5.71 0.68
CA VAL A 83 5.17 4.63 0.24
C VAL A 83 5.17 3.52 1.28
N LYS A 84 3.98 3.05 1.67
CA LYS A 84 3.77 1.79 2.39
C LYS A 84 3.12 0.78 1.46
N ILE A 85 3.66 -0.42 1.43
CA ILE A 85 3.17 -1.52 0.60
C ILE A 85 2.70 -2.63 1.54
N GLY A 86 1.44 -3.02 1.42
CA GLY A 86 0.85 -4.15 2.12
C GLY A 86 0.50 -5.29 1.15
N MET A 87 -0.74 -5.79 1.27
CA MET A 87 -1.27 -6.85 0.42
C MET A 87 -1.28 -6.46 -1.07
N LEU A 88 -0.72 -7.31 -1.93
CA LEU A 88 -0.63 -7.07 -3.38
C LEU A 88 -1.65 -7.85 -4.21
N GLY A 89 -2.25 -8.91 -3.67
CA GLY A 89 -3.29 -9.71 -4.34
C GLY A 89 -2.74 -10.70 -5.36
N ASN A 90 -1.90 -10.26 -6.29
CA ASN A 90 -1.35 -11.10 -7.36
C ASN A 90 0.02 -10.60 -7.86
N ARG A 91 0.69 -11.43 -8.67
CA ARG A 91 1.98 -11.08 -9.30
C ARG A 91 1.93 -9.84 -10.18
N GLY A 92 0.88 -9.66 -10.99
CA GLY A 92 0.78 -8.52 -11.89
C GLY A 92 0.81 -7.19 -11.14
N ASN A 93 0.09 -7.13 -10.02
CA ASN A 93 0.10 -5.98 -9.13
C ASN A 93 1.48 -5.77 -8.49
N ALA A 94 2.15 -6.85 -8.07
CA ALA A 94 3.51 -6.75 -7.55
C ALA A 94 4.51 -6.18 -8.59
N VAL A 95 4.37 -6.58 -9.86
CA VAL A 95 5.17 -6.03 -10.97
C VAL A 95 4.89 -4.54 -11.15
N VAL A 96 3.62 -4.15 -11.23
CA VAL A 96 3.22 -2.73 -11.37
C VAL A 96 3.78 -1.88 -10.24
N VAL A 97 3.72 -2.35 -9.00
CA VAL A 97 4.32 -1.65 -7.87
C VAL A 97 5.84 -1.54 -8.02
N GLY A 98 6.53 -2.60 -8.42
CA GLY A 98 7.97 -2.54 -8.68
C GLY A 98 8.36 -1.50 -9.73
N GLU A 99 7.65 -1.49 -10.87
CA GLU A 99 7.86 -0.51 -11.95
C GLU A 99 7.56 0.92 -11.49
N PHE A 100 6.50 1.11 -10.72
CA PHE A 100 6.11 2.41 -10.17
C PHE A 100 7.20 2.99 -9.26
N LEU A 101 7.77 2.16 -8.37
CA LEU A 101 8.86 2.56 -7.49
C LEU A 101 10.12 2.93 -8.28
N ASP A 102 10.46 2.16 -9.33
CA ASP A 102 11.62 2.43 -10.18
C ASP A 102 11.51 3.76 -10.93
N ALA A 103 10.30 4.09 -11.40
CA ALA A 103 10.03 5.30 -12.15
C ALA A 103 10.14 6.58 -11.30
N HIS A 104 9.77 6.51 -10.01
CA HIS A 104 9.65 7.69 -9.15
C HIS A 104 10.75 7.81 -8.08
N LYS A 105 11.54 6.75 -7.85
CA LYS A 105 12.70 6.73 -6.93
C LYS A 105 12.40 7.29 -5.53
N PHE A 106 11.32 6.81 -4.91
CA PHE A 106 10.98 7.20 -3.54
C PHE A 106 12.10 6.89 -2.56
N THR A 107 12.39 7.83 -1.66
CA THR A 107 13.43 7.67 -0.63
C THR A 107 13.01 6.73 0.49
N ILE A 108 11.71 6.71 0.82
CA ILE A 108 11.16 5.94 1.94
C ILE A 108 10.09 4.99 1.41
N VAL A 109 10.42 3.70 1.40
CA VAL A 109 9.52 2.61 1.04
C VAL A 109 9.48 1.61 2.19
N VAL A 110 8.31 1.46 2.81
CA VAL A 110 8.06 0.43 3.84
C VAL A 110 7.29 -0.70 3.20
N HIS A 111 7.83 -1.91 3.22
CA HIS A 111 7.14 -3.08 2.71
C HIS A 111 6.79 -4.07 3.83
N ASP A 112 5.48 -4.23 4.04
CA ASP A 112 4.87 -5.28 4.84
C ASP A 112 4.44 -6.43 3.90
N PRO A 113 5.15 -7.59 3.88
CA PRO A 113 4.92 -8.70 2.96
C PRO A 113 3.67 -9.51 3.34
N VAL A 114 2.49 -8.89 3.25
CA VAL A 114 1.22 -9.55 3.57
C VAL A 114 0.93 -10.63 2.53
N MET A 115 1.22 -11.88 2.89
CA MET A 115 0.96 -13.07 2.08
C MET A 115 -0.29 -13.82 2.52
N LYS A 116 -0.69 -13.67 3.78
CA LYS A 116 -1.87 -14.32 4.39
C LYS A 116 -2.61 -13.34 5.29
N SER A 117 -3.92 -13.51 5.40
CA SER A 117 -4.73 -12.79 6.39
C SER A 117 -4.44 -13.33 7.79
N SER A 118 -4.84 -12.57 8.82
CA SER A 118 -4.82 -13.05 10.21
C SER A 118 -5.69 -14.29 10.43
N SER A 119 -6.67 -14.54 9.56
CA SER A 119 -7.52 -15.74 9.54
C SER A 119 -6.95 -16.89 8.69
N GLY A 120 -5.78 -16.72 8.07
CA GLY A 120 -5.07 -17.75 7.29
C GLY A 120 -5.38 -17.79 5.78
N THR A 121 -6.26 -16.92 5.28
CA THR A 121 -6.60 -16.83 3.84
C THR A 121 -5.38 -16.38 3.03
N GLU A 122 -5.09 -17.02 1.91
CA GLU A 122 -4.00 -16.59 1.01
C GLU A 122 -4.37 -15.27 0.32
N LEU A 123 -3.45 -14.30 0.36
CA LEU A 123 -3.66 -12.94 -0.14
C LEU A 123 -2.67 -12.55 -1.25
N LEU A 124 -1.76 -13.46 -1.62
CA LEU A 124 -0.82 -13.30 -2.71
C LEU A 124 -0.55 -14.67 -3.35
N ASP A 125 -0.68 -14.75 -4.68
CA ASP A 125 -0.39 -15.99 -5.40
C ASP A 125 1.11 -16.38 -5.30
N ALA A 126 1.42 -17.67 -5.46
CA ALA A 126 2.78 -18.19 -5.33
C ALA A 126 3.79 -17.50 -6.26
N SER A 127 3.36 -17.06 -7.44
CA SER A 127 4.22 -16.36 -8.38
C SER A 127 4.49 -14.92 -7.95
N GLY A 128 3.54 -14.30 -7.25
CA GLY A 128 3.66 -13.01 -6.59
C GLY A 128 4.61 -13.08 -5.40
N VAL A 129 4.50 -14.12 -4.56
CA VAL A 129 5.44 -14.37 -3.46
C VAL A 129 6.88 -14.46 -3.99
N LYS A 130 7.08 -15.23 -5.07
CA LYS A 130 8.39 -15.32 -5.71
C LYS A 130 8.89 -13.96 -6.20
N TYR A 131 8.04 -13.19 -6.88
CA TYR A 131 8.41 -11.87 -7.37
C TYR A 131 8.76 -10.90 -6.24
N VAL A 132 7.98 -10.90 -5.15
CA VAL A 132 8.27 -10.06 -3.98
C VAL A 132 9.67 -10.39 -3.45
N ALA A 133 9.94 -11.67 -3.19
CA ALA A 133 11.20 -12.13 -2.62
C ALA A 133 12.41 -11.84 -3.52
N THR A 134 12.30 -12.01 -4.84
CA THR A 134 13.44 -11.86 -5.75
C THR A 134 13.62 -10.44 -6.26
N GLU A 135 12.54 -9.65 -6.38
CA GLU A 135 12.58 -8.34 -7.04
C GLU A 135 12.10 -7.21 -6.13
N LEU A 136 10.89 -7.28 -5.57
CA LEU A 136 10.31 -6.12 -4.90
C LEU A 136 11.09 -5.70 -3.64
N LEU A 137 11.61 -6.67 -2.88
CA LEU A 137 12.40 -6.39 -1.67
C LEU A 137 13.61 -5.49 -1.90
N LYS A 138 14.20 -5.52 -3.11
CA LYS A 138 15.35 -4.68 -3.46
C LYS A 138 15.04 -3.17 -3.42
N ARG A 139 13.75 -2.80 -3.41
CA ARG A 139 13.25 -1.43 -3.45
C ARG A 139 12.75 -0.93 -2.09
N ALA A 140 12.73 -1.79 -1.07
CA ALA A 140 12.25 -1.43 0.26
C ALA A 140 13.38 -0.80 1.09
N SER A 141 13.09 0.33 1.75
CA SER A 141 13.95 0.93 2.77
C SER A 141 13.82 0.17 4.09
N VAL A 142 12.62 -0.29 4.41
CA VAL A 142 12.30 -1.09 5.59
C VAL A 142 11.40 -2.24 5.19
N PHE A 143 11.70 -3.42 5.73
CA PHE A 143 10.92 -4.64 5.52
C PHE A 143 10.41 -5.17 6.86
N THR A 144 9.13 -5.50 6.96
CA THR A 144 8.47 -5.88 8.23
C THR A 144 7.76 -7.24 8.16
N PRO A 145 8.49 -8.36 8.02
CA PRO A 145 7.89 -9.70 7.96
C PRO A 145 7.42 -10.16 9.35
N ASN A 146 6.43 -11.05 9.35
CA ASN A 146 6.02 -11.85 10.52
C ASN A 146 6.66 -13.24 10.48
#